data_AF-A0A1Q9NVN7-F1
#
_entry.id   AF-A0A1Q9NVN7-F1
#
_cell.length_a   1.000
_cell.length_b   1.000
_cell.length_c   1.000
_cell.angle_alpha   90.00
_cell.angle_beta   90.00
_cell.angle_gamma   90.00
#
_symmetry.space_group_name_H-M   'P 1'
#
loop_
_entity.id
_entity.type
_entity.pdbx_description
1 polymer ?
#
loop_
_entity_poly.entity_id
_entity_poly.type
_entity_poly.pdbx_seq_one_letter_code
_entity_poly.pdbx_strand_id
1 'polypeptide(L)'
;MTSLFLRLFKGPVRFTFEVEKPVKTPSFNAKLAWTFMALLLYLIMLKTPVYGYQEEGQTDPFAALRIILASQRGTLAELGIGPIVTSGMILQLLVGSKIISVNFDDSEERALYTGTQK
;
A
#
# COMPACT_ATOMS: atom_id res chain seq x y z
N MET A 1 8.10 12.66 -23.03
CA MET A 1 7.65 11.42 -23.70
C MET A 1 7.28 10.44 -22.60
N THR A 2 6.00 10.11 -22.47
CA THR A 2 5.51 9.12 -21.50
C THR A 2 6.25 7.82 -21.67
N SER A 3 6.80 7.29 -20.58
CA SER A 3 7.44 5.98 -20.64
C SER A 3 6.42 4.96 -21.16
N LEU A 4 6.84 4.18 -22.15
CA LEU A 4 6.06 3.09 -22.75
C LEU A 4 5.44 2.17 -21.68
N PHE A 5 6.16 2.02 -20.56
CA PHE A 5 5.73 1.29 -19.37
C PHE A 5 4.44 1.84 -18.75
N LEU A 6 4.34 3.14 -18.42
CA LEU A 6 3.13 3.68 -17.77
C LEU A 6 1.89 3.61 -18.67
N ARG A 7 2.08 3.68 -19.99
CA ARG A 7 0.97 3.53 -20.96
C ARG A 7 0.36 2.14 -20.95
N LEU A 8 1.16 1.11 -20.69
CA LEU A 8 0.68 -0.27 -20.57
C LEU A 8 -0.32 -0.41 -19.40
N PHE A 9 -0.10 0.32 -18.31
CA PHE A 9 -0.94 0.27 -17.11
C PHE A 9 -2.16 1.19 -17.17
N LYS A 10 -2.30 2.03 -18.20
CA LYS A 10 -3.44 2.96 -18.34
C LYS A 10 -4.82 2.27 -18.34
N GLY A 11 -4.92 1.07 -18.90
CA GLY A 11 -6.14 0.27 -18.87
C GLY A 11 -6.45 -0.28 -17.47
N PRO A 12 -5.56 -1.11 -16.87
CA PRO A 12 -5.76 -1.69 -15.54
C PRO A 12 -5.97 -0.68 -14.42
N VAL A 13 -5.23 0.43 -14.41
CA VAL A 13 -5.32 1.46 -13.37
C VAL A 13 -6.72 2.06 -13.24
N ARG A 14 -7.49 2.11 -14.34
CA ARG A 14 -8.87 2.63 -14.32
C ARG A 14 -9.84 1.77 -13.50
N PHE A 15 -9.49 0.52 -13.22
CA PHE A 15 -10.29 -0.38 -12.40
C PHE A 15 -9.92 -0.35 -10.91
N THR A 16 -8.94 0.46 -10.51
CA THR A 16 -8.54 0.56 -9.10
C THR A 16 -9.54 1.40 -8.30
N PHE A 17 -9.83 0.97 -7.07
CA PHE A 17 -10.64 1.75 -6.13
C PHE A 17 -9.77 2.81 -5.45
N GLU A 18 -9.88 4.06 -5.89
CA GLU A 18 -9.17 5.19 -5.28
C GLU A 18 -10.07 6.00 -4.35
N VAL A 19 -9.55 6.33 -3.17
CA VAL A 19 -10.19 7.29 -2.26
C VAL A 19 -9.87 8.70 -2.73
N GLU A 20 -10.89 9.48 -3.10
CA GLU A 20 -10.72 10.87 -3.50
C GLU A 20 -10.20 11.74 -2.35
N LYS A 21 -9.43 12.77 -2.70
CA LYS A 21 -8.96 13.75 -1.72
C LYS A 21 -10.15 14.54 -1.17
N PRO A 22 -10.16 14.86 0.14
CA PRO A 22 -11.26 15.60 0.73
C PRO A 22 -11.36 17.00 0.10
N VAL A 23 -12.58 17.39 -0.30
CA VAL A 23 -12.90 18.68 -0.93
C VAL A 23 -12.53 19.87 -0.04
N LYS A 24 -12.64 19.70 1.28
CA LYS A 24 -12.22 20.69 2.28
C LYS A 24 -11.15 20.08 3.18
N THR A 25 -10.11 20.85 3.47
CA THR A 25 -9.06 20.40 4.39
C THR A 25 -9.65 20.19 5.78
N PRO A 26 -9.60 18.95 6.34
CA PRO A 26 -10.14 18.70 7.66
C PRO A 26 -9.37 19.48 8.72
N SER A 27 -10.06 19.90 9.78
CA SER A 27 -9.44 20.54 10.95
C SER A 27 -8.47 19.57 11.65
N PHE A 28 -7.56 20.11 12.46
CA PHE A 28 -6.58 19.29 13.19
C PHE A 28 -7.25 18.18 14.03
N ASN A 29 -8.31 18.53 14.77
CA ASN A 29 -9.06 17.58 15.58
C ASN A 29 -9.71 16.48 14.74
N ALA A 30 -10.25 16.82 13.56
CA ALA A 30 -10.81 15.84 12.65
C ALA A 30 -9.73 14.89 12.13
N LYS A 31 -8.57 15.41 11.70
CA LYS A 31 -7.43 14.56 11.28
C LYS A 31 -7.01 13.60 12.39
N LEU A 32 -6.90 14.08 13.62
CA LEU A 32 -6.54 13.25 14.77
C LEU A 32 -7.57 12.15 15.02
N ALA A 33 -8.86 12.47 14.95
CA ALA A 33 -9.94 11.49 15.09
C ALA A 33 -9.90 10.40 14.00
N TRP A 34 -9.68 10.78 12.73
CA TRP A 34 -9.54 9.82 11.62
C TRP A 34 -8.31 8.93 11.79
N THR A 35 -7.17 9.48 12.19
CA THR A 35 -5.95 8.70 12.46
C THR A 35 -6.17 7.71 13.60
N PHE A 36 -6.80 8.14 14.69
CA PHE A 36 -7.09 7.28 15.83
C PHE A 36 -8.06 6.14 15.45
N MET A 37 -9.10 6.45 14.68
CA MET A 37 -10.06 5.45 14.21
C MET A 37 -9.42 4.42 13.27
N ALA A 38 -8.57 4.87 12.33
CA ALA A 38 -7.82 3.96 11.45
C ALA A 38 -6.87 3.06 12.25
N LEU A 39 -6.19 3.60 13.25
CA LEU A 39 -5.32 2.84 14.15
C LEU A 39 -6.10 1.78 14.94
N LEU A 40 -7.27 2.13 15.47
CA LEU A 40 -8.13 1.20 16.20
C LEU A 40 -8.56 0.03 15.33
N LEU A 41 -8.99 0.31 14.10
CA LEU A 41 -9.35 -0.71 13.12
C LEU A 41 -8.17 -1.64 12.82
N TYR A 42 -6.97 -1.07 12.64
CA TYR A 42 -5.76 -1.85 12.42
C TYR A 42 -5.42 -2.79 13.60
N LEU A 43 -5.57 -2.32 14.83
CA LEU A 43 -5.35 -3.13 16.03
C LEU A 43 -6.36 -4.28 16.14
N ILE A 44 -7.62 -4.06 15.76
CA ILE A 44 -8.63 -5.11 15.70
C ILE A 44 -8.25 -6.16 14.64
N MET A 45 -7.79 -5.74 13.47
CA MET A 45 -7.32 -6.65 12.42
C MET A 45 -6.17 -7.53 12.90
N LEU A 46 -5.20 -6.99 13.66
CA LEU A 46 -4.09 -7.74 14.23
C LEU A 46 -4.52 -8.80 15.28
N LYS A 47 -5.75 -8.74 15.79
CA LYS A 47 -6.26 -9.71 16.77
C LYS A 47 -7.31 -10.65 16.20
N THR A 48 -7.80 -10.38 14.99
CA THR A 48 -8.84 -11.19 14.35
C THR A 48 -8.19 -12.30 13.52
N PRO A 49 -8.38 -13.59 13.86
CA PRO A 49 -7.79 -14.68 13.11
C PRO A 49 -8.45 -14.83 11.74
N VAL A 50 -7.67 -15.27 10.75
CA VAL A 50 -8.21 -15.63 9.42
C VAL A 50 -8.94 -16.96 9.53
N TYR A 51 -10.04 -17.09 8.80
CA TYR A 51 -10.79 -18.34 8.75
C TYR A 51 -9.92 -19.49 8.23
N GLY A 52 -9.97 -20.64 8.90
CA GLY A 52 -9.23 -21.85 8.52
C GLY A 52 -7.76 -21.87 8.95
N TYR A 53 -7.29 -20.87 9.71
CA TYR A 53 -5.94 -20.93 10.29
C TYR A 53 -5.90 -21.93 11.47
N GLN A 54 -5.05 -22.94 11.35
CA GLN A 54 -4.74 -23.89 12.42
C GLN A 54 -3.30 -23.64 12.87
N GLU A 55 -3.08 -23.45 14.18
CA GLU A 55 -1.74 -23.36 14.76
C GLU A 55 -1.11 -24.75 14.81
N GLU A 56 -0.69 -25.25 13.66
CA GLU A 56 0.26 -26.35 13.62
C GLU A 56 1.64 -25.77 13.91
N GLY A 57 2.42 -26.41 14.79
CA GLY A 57 3.69 -25.96 15.39
C GLY A 57 4.86 -25.70 14.42
N GLN A 58 4.59 -25.03 13.32
CA GLN A 58 5.53 -24.58 12.31
C GLN A 58 6.22 -23.31 12.77
N THR A 59 7.54 -23.34 12.83
CA THR A 59 8.39 -22.17 13.00
C THR A 59 8.07 -21.12 11.93
N ASP A 60 7.93 -19.86 12.32
CA ASP A 60 7.65 -18.76 11.40
C ASP A 60 8.94 -18.28 10.71
N PRO A 61 9.17 -18.60 9.41
CA PRO A 61 10.39 -18.21 8.71
C PRO A 61 10.50 -16.70 8.49
N PHE A 62 9.39 -15.96 8.64
CA PHE A 62 9.33 -14.52 8.40
C PHE A 62 9.36 -13.69 9.67
N ALA A 63 9.61 -14.28 10.85
CA ALA A 63 9.52 -13.59 12.14
C ALA A 63 10.23 -12.22 12.17
N ALA A 64 11.44 -12.11 11.62
CA ALA A 64 12.17 -10.85 11.52
C ALA A 64 11.49 -9.84 10.57
N LEU A 65 11.02 -10.30 9.41
CA LEU A 65 10.33 -9.47 8.43
C LEU A 65 8.98 -8.97 8.97
N ARG A 66 8.28 -9.79 9.75
CA ARG A 66 6.98 -9.43 10.34
C ARG A 66 7.05 -8.23 11.28
N ILE A 67 8.17 -8.05 11.97
CA ILE A 67 8.41 -6.88 12.83
C ILE A 67 8.44 -5.60 11.99
N ILE A 68 9.15 -5.63 10.84
CA ILE A 68 9.30 -4.48 9.94
C ILE A 68 7.98 -4.19 9.22
N LEU A 69 7.29 -5.24 8.76
CA LEU A 69 6.03 -5.12 8.03
C LEU A 69 4.80 -4.92 8.93
N ALA A 70 5.01 -4.85 10.25
CA ALA A 70 3.96 -4.72 11.27
C ALA A 70 2.86 -5.79 11.15
N SER A 71 3.21 -7.01 10.74
CA SER A 71 2.26 -8.08 10.42
C SER A 71 2.16 -9.12 11.54
N GLN A 72 1.02 -9.79 11.66
CA GLN A 72 0.82 -10.89 12.62
C GLN A 72 0.28 -12.14 11.92
N ARG A 73 0.99 -13.26 12.05
CA ARG A 73 0.67 -14.54 11.40
C ARG A 73 -0.74 -15.01 11.77
N GLY A 74 -1.48 -15.53 10.79
CA GLY A 74 -2.81 -16.10 11.00
C GLY A 74 -3.90 -15.07 11.31
N THR A 75 -3.65 -13.78 11.09
CA THR A 75 -4.62 -12.70 11.33
C THR A 75 -4.96 -11.96 10.05
N LEU A 76 -6.02 -11.14 10.07
CA LEU A 76 -6.37 -10.28 8.94
C LEU A 76 -5.20 -9.36 8.49
N ALA A 77 -4.22 -9.12 9.37
CA ALA A 77 -3.01 -8.36 9.09
C ALA A 77 -1.77 -9.26 8.86
N GLU A 78 -1.94 -10.45 8.29
CA GLU A 78 -0.83 -11.40 8.06
C GLU A 78 0.25 -10.88 7.11
N LEU A 79 -0.11 -10.08 6.10
CA LEU A 79 0.85 -9.47 5.19
C LEU A 79 1.31 -8.08 5.67
N GLY A 80 0.63 -7.52 6.68
CA GLY A 80 0.87 -6.17 7.19
C GLY A 80 0.90 -5.12 6.08
N ILE A 81 1.88 -4.22 6.12
CA ILE A 81 2.07 -3.18 5.09
C ILE A 81 2.92 -3.64 3.90
N GLY A 82 3.36 -4.91 3.89
CA GLY A 82 4.32 -5.45 2.92
C GLY A 82 4.01 -5.10 1.46
N PRO A 83 2.83 -5.46 0.92
CA PRO A 83 2.50 -5.19 -0.48
C PRO A 83 2.60 -3.71 -0.87
N ILE A 84 2.23 -2.79 0.02
CA ILE A 84 2.24 -1.35 -0.23
C ILE A 84 3.67 -0.83 -0.31
N VAL A 85 4.50 -1.21 0.68
CA VAL A 85 5.88 -0.73 0.78
C VAL A 85 6.74 -1.37 -0.31
N THR A 86 6.58 -2.66 -0.58
CA THR A 86 7.35 -3.37 -1.60
C THR A 86 7.05 -2.86 -3.01
N SER A 87 5.77 -2.66 -3.37
CA SER A 87 5.41 -2.12 -4.69
C SER A 87 5.95 -0.70 -4.88
N GLY A 88 5.88 0.12 -3.83
CA GLY A 88 6.49 1.46 -3.82
C GLY A 88 8.00 1.42 -3.99
N MET A 89 8.70 0.59 -3.22
CA MET A 89 10.16 0.44 -3.30
C MET A 89 10.61 -0.02 -4.69
N ILE A 90 9.93 -1.00 -5.30
CA ILE A 90 10.27 -1.48 -6.64
C ILE A 90 10.11 -0.36 -7.67
N LEU A 91 8.98 0.35 -7.68
CA LEU A 91 8.76 1.46 -8.61
C LEU A 91 9.75 2.60 -8.41
N GLN A 92 10.03 2.96 -7.15
CA GLN A 92 11.03 3.96 -6.80
C GLN A 92 12.42 3.56 -7.30
N LEU A 93 12.80 2.27 -7.18
CA LEU A 93 14.07 1.75 -7.69
C LEU A 93 14.14 1.80 -9.22
N LEU A 94 13.06 1.43 -9.92
CA LEU A 94 13.01 1.47 -11.38
C LEU A 94 13.11 2.89 -11.94
N VAL A 95 12.48 3.85 -11.27
CA VAL A 95 12.58 5.28 -11.62
C VAL A 95 13.95 5.84 -11.25
N GLY A 96 14.46 5.53 -10.05
CA GLY A 96 15.76 6.02 -9.57
C GLY A 96 16.94 5.48 -10.35
N SER A 97 16.87 4.23 -10.82
CA SER A 97 17.87 3.61 -11.71
C SER A 97 17.75 4.06 -13.17
N LYS A 98 16.77 4.91 -13.50
CA LYS A 98 16.46 5.40 -14.85
C LYS A 98 16.08 4.30 -15.85
N ILE A 99 15.71 3.11 -15.37
CA ILE A 99 15.14 2.05 -16.21
C ILE A 99 13.77 2.49 -16.75
N ILE A 100 13.01 3.24 -15.93
CA ILE A 100 11.74 3.86 -16.31
C ILE A 100 11.86 5.37 -16.11
N SER A 101 11.43 6.17 -17.08
CA SER A 101 11.31 7.63 -16.91
C SER A 101 9.86 8.01 -16.60
N VAL A 102 9.66 8.85 -15.60
CA VAL A 102 8.34 9.41 -15.26
C VAL A 102 8.47 10.91 -15.17
N ASN A 103 7.63 11.64 -15.89
CA ASN A 103 7.55 13.09 -15.77
C ASN A 103 6.61 13.47 -14.63
N PHE A 104 7.18 13.87 -13.49
CA PHE A 104 6.39 14.34 -12.35
C PHE A 104 5.82 15.76 -12.51
N ASP A 105 6.15 16.48 -13.58
CA ASP A 105 5.49 17.75 -13.92
C ASP A 105 4.19 17.53 -14.69
N ASP A 106 4.01 16.36 -15.32
CA ASP A 106 2.79 15.99 -16.00
C ASP A 106 1.78 15.34 -15.03
N SER A 107 0.64 15.99 -14.84
CA SER A 107 -0.44 15.51 -13.98
C SER A 107 -0.97 14.11 -14.36
N GLU A 108 -0.97 13.75 -15.65
CA GLU A 108 -1.44 12.43 -16.11
C GLU A 108 -0.42 11.34 -15.75
N GLU A 109 0.87 11.59 -15.95
CA GLU A 109 1.92 10.63 -15.60
C GLU A 109 2.06 10.42 -14.09
N ARG A 110 1.86 11.49 -13.29
CA ARG A 110 1.78 11.36 -11.83
C ARG A 110 0.63 10.46 -11.39
N ALA A 111 -0.55 10.66 -11.99
CA ALA A 111 -1.72 9.86 -11.67
C ALA A 111 -1.51 8.39 -12.06
N LEU A 112 -0.94 8.13 -13.24
CA LEU A 112 -0.59 6.77 -13.68
C LEU A 112 0.47 6.13 -12.78
N TYR A 113 1.48 6.87 -12.35
CA TYR A 113 2.50 6.38 -11.40
C TYR A 113 1.88 6.00 -10.06
N THR A 114 1.04 6.87 -9.48
CA THR A 114 0.32 6.57 -8.23
C THR A 114 -0.66 5.40 -8.38
N GLY A 115 -1.33 5.31 -9.53
CA GLY A 115 -2.23 4.20 -9.83
C GLY A 115 -1.51 2.86 -10.01
N THR A 116 -0.31 2.86 -10.60
CA THR A 116 0.50 1.64 -10.81
C THR A 116 1.06 1.08 -9.50
N GLN A 117 1.18 1.92 -8.46
CA GLN A 117 1.64 1.49 -7.14
C GLN A 117 0.56 0.74 -6.32
N LYS A 118 -0.71 0.88 -6.71
CA LYS A 118 -1.87 0.33 -6.00
C LYS A 118 -2.33 -0.98 -6.63
#